data_AF-A0A537ZC59-F1
#
_entry.id   AF-A0A537ZC59-F1
#
_cell.length_a   1.000
_cell.length_b   1.000
_cell.length_c   1.000
_cell.angle_alpha   90.00
_cell.angle_beta   90.00
_cell.angle_gamma   90.00
#
_symmetry.space_group_name_H-M   'P 1'
#
loop_
_entity.id
_entity.type
_entity.pdbx_description
1 polymer ?
#
loop_
_entity_poly.entity_id
_entity_poly.type
_entity_poly.pdbx_seq_one_letter_code
_entity_poly.pdbx_strand_id
1 'polypeptide(L)'
;MTAALSSSETWHLTDADVKYGAVPLFHFSGMLGLLVSPMQAGATGVLDRRFSASQFWDRVRAHGATTVTLVGAMIMMVWNLPR
;
A
#
# COMPACT_ATOMS: atom_id res chain seq x y z
N MET A 1 -14.58 -26.85 4.49
CA MET A 1 -13.98 -25.71 5.22
C MET A 1 -13.28 -24.85 4.17
N THR A 2 -13.93 -23.80 3.69
CA THR A 2 -13.34 -22.88 2.69
C THR A 2 -12.15 -22.20 3.36
N ALA A 3 -10.92 -22.42 2.87
CA ALA A 3 -9.75 -21.73 3.41
C ALA A 3 -9.95 -20.23 3.18
N ALA A 4 -9.90 -19.44 4.26
CA ALA A 4 -9.80 -18.00 4.12
C ALA A 4 -8.44 -17.70 3.48
N LEU A 5 -8.45 -17.12 2.28
CA LEU A 5 -7.21 -16.70 1.61
C LEU A 5 -6.50 -15.70 2.52
N SER A 6 -5.18 -15.84 2.62
CA SER A 6 -4.36 -14.88 3.35
C SER A 6 -4.46 -13.49 2.71
N SER A 7 -4.09 -12.45 3.46
CA SER A 7 -4.16 -11.09 2.92
C SER A 7 -3.13 -10.86 1.81
N SER A 8 -1.98 -11.55 1.81
CA SER A 8 -1.06 -11.51 0.67
C SER A 8 -1.67 -12.11 -0.61
N GLU A 9 -2.32 -13.27 -0.51
CA GLU A 9 -2.99 -13.93 -1.65
C GLU A 9 -4.14 -13.11 -2.22
N THR A 10 -4.94 -12.48 -1.35
CA THR A 10 -6.05 -11.61 -1.76
C THR A 10 -5.57 -10.41 -2.58
N TRP A 11 -4.35 -9.94 -2.30
CA TRP A 11 -3.72 -8.81 -2.98
C TRP A 11 -2.71 -9.24 -4.04
N HIS A 12 -2.60 -10.54 -4.31
CA HIS A 12 -1.63 -11.14 -5.24
C HIS A 12 -0.18 -10.68 -5.02
N LEU A 13 0.21 -10.47 -3.76
CA LEU A 13 1.56 -10.06 -3.40
C LEU A 13 2.53 -11.24 -3.48
N THR A 14 3.72 -10.94 -3.98
CA THR A 14 4.89 -11.81 -4.00
C THR A 14 6.01 -11.21 -3.15
N ASP A 15 7.05 -11.98 -2.86
CA ASP A 15 8.25 -11.50 -2.16
C ASP A 15 9.02 -10.41 -2.94
N ALA A 16 8.83 -10.35 -4.26
CA ALA A 16 9.39 -9.33 -5.14
C ALA A 16 8.67 -7.97 -5.04
N ASP A 17 7.53 -7.89 -4.36
CA ASP A 17 6.75 -6.66 -4.28
C ASP A 17 7.28 -5.67 -3.25
N VAL A 18 7.06 -4.39 -3.56
CA VAL A 18 7.28 -3.27 -2.64
C VAL A 18 5.96 -2.52 -2.50
N LYS A 19 5.34 -2.62 -1.32
CA LYS A 19 4.05 -2.02 -1.02
C LYS A 19 4.21 -0.70 -0.29
N TYR A 20 3.79 0.40 -0.91
CA TYR A 20 3.89 1.73 -0.36
C TYR A 20 2.54 2.26 0.16
N GLY A 21 2.57 3.05 1.23
CA GLY A 21 1.41 3.82 1.64
C GLY A 21 1.70 4.82 2.74
N ALA A 22 0.78 5.77 2.89
CA ALA A 22 0.79 6.77 3.95
C ALA A 22 -0.57 6.78 4.66
N VAL A 23 -1.01 5.58 5.07
CA VAL A 23 -2.31 5.34 5.72
C VAL A 23 -2.14 5.15 7.22
N PRO A 24 -3.13 5.52 8.04
CA PRO A 24 -3.05 5.29 9.48
C PRO A 24 -3.14 3.79 9.81
N LEU A 25 -2.15 3.26 10.53
CA LEU A 25 -2.10 1.85 10.91
C LEU A 25 -3.06 1.46 12.05
N PHE A 26 -3.68 2.42 12.73
CA PHE A 26 -4.68 2.12 13.76
C PHE A 26 -6.03 1.67 13.17
N HIS A 27 -6.22 1.82 11.86
CA HIS A 27 -7.37 1.25 11.16
C HIS A 27 -7.03 -0.14 10.60
N PHE A 28 -7.94 -1.09 10.77
CA PHE A 28 -7.79 -2.48 10.31
C PHE A 28 -7.39 -2.59 8.83
N SER A 29 -8.02 -1.81 7.96
CA SER A 29 -7.71 -1.81 6.52
C SER A 29 -6.29 -1.33 6.21
N GLY A 30 -5.81 -0.28 6.91
CA GLY A 30 -4.45 0.21 6.77
C GLY A 30 -3.42 -0.78 7.32
N MET A 31 -3.69 -1.35 8.49
CA MET A 31 -2.85 -2.38 9.10
C MET A 31 -2.73 -3.63 8.22
N LEU A 32 -3.84 -4.18 7.75
CA LEU A 32 -3.80 -5.35 6.86
C LEU A 32 -3.15 -5.03 5.52
N GLY A 33 -3.56 -3.92 4.90
CA GLY A 33 -3.13 -3.54 3.57
C GLY A 33 -1.63 -3.22 3.50
N LEU A 34 -1.10 -2.45 4.46
CA LEU A 34 0.26 -1.93 4.36
C LEU A 34 1.28 -2.62 5.27
N LEU A 35 0.85 -3.26 6.36
CA LEU A 35 1.76 -3.92 7.29
C LEU A 35 1.69 -5.45 7.17
N VAL A 36 0.51 -6.03 7.38
CA VAL A 36 0.38 -7.50 7.46
C VAL A 36 0.56 -8.17 6.10
N SER A 37 -0.05 -7.65 5.03
CA SER A 37 0.03 -8.30 3.71
C SER A 37 1.45 -8.41 3.13
N PRO A 38 2.33 -7.38 3.17
CA PRO A 38 3.71 -7.57 2.73
C PRO A 38 4.50 -8.49 3.67
N MET A 39 4.27 -8.43 5.00
CA MET A 39 4.91 -9.35 5.94
C MET A 39 4.54 -10.82 5.67
N GLN A 40 3.28 -11.10 5.33
CA GLN A 40 2.82 -12.44 4.96
C GLN A 40 3.42 -12.93 3.64
N ALA A 41 3.64 -12.03 2.68
CA ALA A 41 4.23 -12.34 1.38
C ALA A 41 5.76 -12.46 1.39
N GLY A 42 6.44 -12.03 2.46
CA GLY A 42 7.89 -11.82 2.45
C GLY A 42 8.32 -10.57 1.64
N ALA A 43 7.37 -9.70 1.34
CA ALA A 43 7.55 -8.49 0.54
C ALA A 43 8.02 -7.31 1.40
N THR A 44 8.38 -6.20 0.75
CA THR A 44 8.77 -4.96 1.45
C THR A 44 7.56 -4.06 1.68
N GLY A 45 7.36 -3.59 2.91
CA GLY A 45 6.37 -2.55 3.25
C GLY A 45 7.03 -1.20 3.50
N VAL A 46 6.55 -0.15 2.83
CA VAL A 46 7.03 1.24 2.99
C VAL A 46 5.91 2.10 3.56
N LEU A 47 6.05 2.51 4.82
CA LEU A 47 5.12 3.41 5.49
C LEU A 47 5.68 4.82 5.57
N ASP A 48 4.94 5.76 5.01
CA ASP A 48 5.22 7.17 5.15
C ASP A 48 4.43 7.81 6.30
N ARG A 49 5.07 8.75 7.00
CA ARG A 49 4.48 9.42 8.17
C ARG A 49 3.22 10.24 7.83
N ARG A 50 3.16 10.80 6.62
CA ARG A 50 2.05 11.66 6.19
C ARG A 50 1.86 11.57 4.67
N PHE A 51 0.61 11.51 4.25
CA PHE A 51 0.25 11.61 2.85
C PHE A 51 0.53 13.00 2.27
N SER A 52 1.09 13.01 1.05
CA SER A 52 1.26 14.20 0.22
C SER A 52 0.86 13.86 -1.21
N ALA A 53 -0.19 14.51 -1.73
CA ALA A 53 -0.65 14.26 -3.09
C ALA A 53 0.41 14.66 -4.11
N SER A 54 0.96 15.88 -4.00
CA SER A 54 1.95 16.39 -4.96
C SER A 54 3.25 15.59 -5.02
N GLN A 55 3.63 14.92 -3.92
CA GLN A 55 4.84 14.09 -3.87
C GLN A 55 4.56 12.60 -4.07
N PHE A 56 3.30 12.19 -4.22
CA PHE A 56 2.91 10.79 -4.18
C PHE A 56 3.69 9.94 -5.19
N TRP A 57 3.72 10.37 -6.44
CA TRP A 57 4.41 9.64 -7.51
C TRP A 57 5.94 9.67 -7.39
N ASP A 58 6.50 10.77 -6.87
CA ASP A 58 7.93 10.85 -6.61
C ASP A 58 8.35 9.84 -5.55
N ARG A 59 7.56 9.68 -4.49
CA ARG A 59 7.83 8.72 -3.41
C ARG A 59 7.62 7.28 -3.86
N VAL A 60 6.57 7.00 -4.63
CA VAL A 60 6.36 5.69 -5.27
C VAL A 60 7.59 5.28 -6.09
N ARG A 61 8.12 6.20 -6.91
CA ARG A 61 9.34 5.96 -7.70
C ARG A 61 10.59 5.81 -6.83
N ALA A 62 10.79 6.70 -5.86
CA ALA A 62 11.96 6.70 -4.99
C ALA A 62 12.10 5.40 -4.18
N HIS A 63 10.97 4.79 -3.81
CA HIS A 63 10.95 3.52 -3.08
C HIS A 63 10.83 2.29 -3.98
N GLY A 64 10.72 2.45 -5.31
CA GLY A 64 10.50 1.32 -6.23
C GLY A 64 9.20 0.58 -5.94
N ALA A 65 8.16 1.27 -5.47
CA ALA A 65 6.91 0.64 -5.06
C ALA A 65 6.17 0.03 -6.26
N THR A 66 5.83 -1.26 -6.15
CA THR A 66 5.07 -2.02 -7.15
C THR A 66 3.57 -1.98 -6.85
N THR A 67 3.19 -1.84 -5.59
CA THR A 67 1.79 -1.74 -5.15
C THR A 67 1.61 -0.60 -4.16
N VAL A 68 0.40 -0.05 -4.08
CA VAL A 68 0.08 1.06 -3.17
C VAL A 68 -1.15 0.77 -2.33
N THR A 69 -1.15 1.21 -1.07
CA THR A 69 -2.32 1.21 -0.19
C THR A 69 -2.83 2.64 -0.03
N LEU A 70 -4.03 2.89 -0.55
CA LEU A 70 -4.71 4.19 -0.51
C LEU A 70 -6.16 4.02 -0.03
N VAL A 71 -6.71 5.05 0.60
CA VAL A 71 -8.16 5.15 0.84
C VAL A 71 -8.82 6.03 -0.22
N GLY A 72 -10.13 5.89 -0.42
CA GLY A 72 -10.86 6.51 -1.53
C GLY A 72 -10.57 8.01 -1.73
N ALA A 73 -10.52 8.79 -0.64
CA ALA A 73 -10.17 10.21 -0.72
C ALA A 73 -8.76 10.46 -1.27
N MET A 74 -7.77 9.65 -0.88
CA MET A 74 -6.39 9.77 -1.38
C MET A 74 -6.33 9.44 -2.87
N ILE A 75 -7.07 8.43 -3.33
CA ILE A 75 -7.14 8.06 -4.75
C ILE A 75 -7.63 9.27 -5.57
N MET A 76 -8.69 9.95 -5.12
CA MET A 76 -9.20 11.14 -5.80
C MET A 76 -8.19 12.30 -5.78
N MET A 77 -7.45 12.49 -4.69
CA MET A 77 -6.41 13.52 -4.61
C MET A 77 -5.27 13.26 -5.60
N VAL A 78 -4.82 12.01 -5.74
CA VAL A 78 -3.78 11.62 -6.70
C VAL A 78 -4.28 11.68 -8.14
N TRP A 79 -5.50 11.21 -8.39
CA TRP A 79 -6.10 11.18 -9.73
C TRP A 79 -6.27 12.57 -10.34
N ASN A 80 -6.56 13.58 -9.51
CA ASN A 80 -6.76 14.96 -9.94
C ASN A 80 -5.47 15.77 -10.04
N LEU A 81 -4.29 15.15 -9.90
CA LEU A 81 -3.03 15.85 -10.12
C LEU A 81 -2.88 16.21 -11.61
N PRO A 82 -2.30 17.38 -11.93
CA PRO A 82 -1.93 17.70 -13.30
C PRO A 82 -0.94 16.65 -13.85
N ARG A 83 -1.10 16.32 -15.14
CA ARG A 83 -0.25 15.35 -15.85
C ARG A 83 1.18 15.85 -16.02
#